data_AF-A0A2N2ITY2-F1
#
_entry.id   AF-A0A2N2ITY2-F1
#
_cell.length_a   1.000
_cell.length_b   1.000
_cell.length_c   1.000
_cell.angle_alpha   90.00
_cell.angle_beta   90.00
_cell.angle_gamma   90.00
#
_symmetry.space_group_name_H-M   'P 1'
#
loop_
_entity.id
_entity.type
_entity.pdbx_description
1 polymer ?
#
loop_
_entity_poly.entity_id
_entity_poly.type
_entity_poly.pdbx_seq_one_letter_code
_entity_poly.pdbx_strand_id
1 'polypeptide(L)'
;QYNFTGGHSLGLNYRYLQDSGMIAPYFYTDLGESTHDLIGMAGVRLTETLSADAYLVKSFSEDHTVESRVRLIYQPACWMVELETSKTPDDQRVMLIFSLDGVGRFARLGKSNL
;
A
#
# COMPACT_ATOMS: atom_id res chain seq x y z
N GLN A 1 -9.89 11.63 2.18
CA GLN A 1 -10.17 10.20 2.41
C GLN A 1 -11.51 10.14 3.13
N TYR A 2 -12.46 9.35 2.62
CA TYR A 2 -13.77 9.14 3.20
C TYR A 2 -13.81 7.74 3.80
N ASN A 3 -14.25 7.66 5.06
CA ASN A 3 -14.47 6.40 5.76
C ASN A 3 -15.97 6.22 5.94
N PHE A 4 -16.50 5.11 5.46
CA PHE A 4 -17.91 4.76 5.61
C PHE A 4 -18.12 3.91 6.86
N THR A 5 -19.31 4.03 7.46
CA THR A 5 -19.77 3.11 8.51
C THR A 5 -19.68 1.67 8.01
N GLY A 6 -18.96 0.82 8.72
CA GLY A 6 -18.72 -0.59 8.34
C GLY A 6 -17.27 -0.94 8.01
N GLY A 7 -16.35 0.03 7.97
CA GLY A 7 -14.93 -0.21 7.71
C GLY A 7 -14.55 -0.17 6.23
N HIS A 8 -15.40 0.42 5.39
CA HIS A 8 -15.06 0.71 4.00
C HIS A 8 -14.39 2.09 3.92
N SER A 9 -13.43 2.24 3.01
CA SER A 9 -12.74 3.51 2.78
C SER A 9 -12.62 3.80 1.29
N LEU A 10 -12.69 5.08 0.93
CA LEU A 10 -12.42 5.55 -0.42
C LEU A 10 -11.62 6.85 -0.33
N GLY A 11 -10.51 6.91 -1.05
CA GLY A 11 -9.67 8.10 -1.11
C GLY A 11 -9.26 8.37 -2.55
N LEU A 12 -9.36 9.64 -2.91
CA LEU A 12 -8.76 10.17 -4.12
C LEU A 12 -7.89 11.35 -3.69
N ASN A 13 -6.66 11.37 -4.18
CA ASN A 13 -5.70 12.43 -3.93
C ASN A 13 -5.01 12.80 -5.24
N TYR A 14 -4.81 14.10 -5.45
CA TYR A 14 -4.09 14.63 -6.59
C TYR A 14 -2.82 15.29 -6.09
N ARG A 15 -1.68 14.86 -6.61
CA ARG A 15 -0.37 15.39 -6.25
C ARG A 15 0.25 16.05 -7.46
N TYR A 16 0.61 17.32 -7.29
CA TYR A 16 1.40 18.08 -8.25
C TYR A 16 2.79 18.33 -7.64
N LEU A 17 3.82 17.97 -8.39
CA LEU A 17 5.21 18.25 -8.05
C LEU A 17 5.84 19.00 -9.21
N GLN A 18 6.18 20.26 -8.96
CA GLN A 18 7.03 21.04 -9.86
C GLN A 18 8.47 20.62 -9.56
N ASP A 19 9.17 20.10 -10.57
CA ASP A 19 10.57 19.60 -10.48
C ASP A 19 10.74 18.21 -9.81
N SER A 20 10.13 17.17 -10.40
CA SER A 20 10.18 15.80 -9.86
C SER A 20 11.48 15.05 -10.17
N GLY A 21 12.34 15.60 -11.04
CA GLY A 21 13.57 14.99 -11.53
C GLY A 21 14.76 15.91 -11.36
N MET A 22 15.21 16.11 -10.12
CA MET A 22 16.42 16.92 -9.86
C MET A 22 17.67 16.16 -10.35
N ILE A 23 18.27 16.61 -11.46
CA ILE A 23 19.57 16.13 -11.93
C ILE A 23 20.63 17.11 -11.41
N ALA A 24 21.57 16.62 -10.60
CA ALA A 24 22.68 17.43 -10.09
C ALA A 24 23.51 18.04 -11.25
N PRO A 25 24.05 19.28 -11.13
CA PRO A 25 24.25 20.08 -9.92
C PRO A 25 23.14 21.15 -9.71
N TYR A 26 22.69 21.28 -8.47
CA TYR A 26 21.50 22.02 -8.01
C TYR A 26 21.55 23.56 -8.15
N PHE A 27 21.83 24.08 -9.34
CA PHE A 27 21.76 25.51 -9.63
C PHE A 27 21.05 25.76 -10.96
N TYR A 28 19.87 26.37 -10.86
CA TYR A 28 19.07 26.92 -11.97
C TYR A 28 18.76 25.94 -13.11
N THR A 29 17.87 24.99 -12.86
CA THR A 29 17.22 24.23 -13.93
C THR A 29 15.76 24.66 -14.03
N ASP A 30 15.45 25.58 -14.95
CA ASP A 30 14.08 25.86 -15.42
C ASP A 30 13.50 24.70 -16.27
N LEU A 31 14.14 23.52 -16.22
CA LEU A 31 13.91 22.35 -17.06
C LEU A 31 13.51 21.11 -16.23
N GLY A 32 12.94 21.32 -15.04
CA GLY A 32 12.41 20.23 -14.22
C GLY A 32 11.08 19.72 -14.78
N GLU A 33 11.00 18.44 -15.13
CA GLU A 33 9.73 17.82 -15.53
C GLU A 33 8.72 17.92 -14.37
N SER A 34 7.51 18.38 -14.67
CA SER A 34 6.43 18.47 -13.69
C SER A 34 5.69 17.14 -13.61
N THR A 35 5.60 16.57 -12.41
CA THR A 35 4.88 15.31 -12.18
C THR A 35 3.46 15.57 -11.67
N HIS A 36 2.50 14.97 -12.36
CA HIS A 36 1.07 15.03 -12.05
C HIS A 36 0.58 13.63 -11.71
N ASP A 37 0.41 13.32 -10.44
CA ASP A 37 -0.05 12.00 -10.00
C ASP A 37 -1.48 12.03 -9.48
N LEU A 38 -2.26 11.04 -9.91
CA LEU A 38 -3.53 10.70 -9.30
C LEU A 38 -3.38 9.43 -8.48
N ILE A 39 -3.66 9.56 -7.19
CA ILE A 39 -3.61 8.47 -6.22
C ILE A 39 -5.05 8.11 -5.84
N GLY A 40 -5.44 6.88 -6.15
CA GLY A 40 -6.70 6.28 -5.73
C GLY A 40 -6.46 5.18 -4.71
N MET A 41 -7.29 5.16 -3.67
CA MET A 41 -7.33 4.09 -2.68
C MET A 41 -8.78 3.69 -2.42
N ALA A 42 -9.06 2.40 -2.34
CA ALA A 42 -10.36 1.88 -1.98
C ALA A 42 -10.18 0.66 -1.09
N GLY A 43 -10.86 0.63 0.05
CA GLY A 43 -10.86 -0.49 0.99
C GLY A 43 -12.29 -0.93 1.27
N VAL A 44 -12.53 -2.23 1.26
CA VAL A 44 -13.84 -2.81 1.53
C VAL A 44 -13.73 -3.95 2.54
N ARG A 45 -14.61 -3.91 3.54
CA ARG A 45 -14.82 -5.03 4.45
C ARG A 45 -15.83 -5.98 3.84
N LEU A 46 -15.40 -7.19 3.48
CA LEU A 46 -16.25 -8.21 2.87
C LEU A 46 -17.01 -9.03 3.93
N THR A 47 -16.34 -9.33 5.04
CA THR A 47 -16.89 -10.02 6.20
C THR A 47 -16.27 -9.46 7.48
N GLU A 48 -16.62 -10.00 8.66
CA GLU A 48 -16.00 -9.54 9.91
C GLU A 48 -14.49 -9.73 9.98
N THR A 49 -13.96 -10.71 9.25
CA THR A 49 -12.53 -11.10 9.26
C THR A 49 -11.87 -10.97 7.88
N LEU A 50 -12.60 -10.66 6.82
CA LEU A 50 -12.07 -10.54 5.47
C LEU A 50 -12.25 -9.11 4.94
N SER A 51 -11.17 -8.51 4.47
CA SER A 51 -11.17 -7.24 3.76
C SER A 51 -10.36 -7.31 2.47
N ALA A 52 -10.66 -6.40 1.56
CA ALA A 52 -9.91 -6.22 0.33
C ALA A 52 -9.58 -4.73 0.16
N ASP A 53 -8.34 -4.45 -0.24
CA ASP A 53 -7.86 -3.11 -0.49
C ASP A 53 -7.27 -3.00 -1.88
N ALA A 54 -7.49 -1.86 -2.53
CA ALA A 54 -6.93 -1.51 -3.81
C ALA A 54 -6.27 -0.14 -3.72
N TYR A 55 -5.11 -0.02 -4.34
CA TYR A 55 -4.31 1.19 -4.41
C TYR A 55 -3.79 1.36 -5.83
N LEU A 56 -3.97 2.55 -6.39
CA LEU A 56 -3.57 2.86 -7.75
C LEU A 56 -2.93 4.24 -7.79
N VAL A 57 -1.77 4.33 -8.43
CA VAL A 57 -1.08 5.58 -8.73
C VAL A 57 -0.91 5.66 -10.23
N LYS A 58 -1.49 6.69 -10.82
CA LYS A 58 -1.34 7.00 -12.24
C LYS A 58 -0.61 8.33 -12.39
N SER A 59 0.50 8.34 -13.11
CA SER A 59 1.17 9.57 -13.53
C SER A 59 0.57 10.03 -14.85
N PHE A 60 0.14 11.29 -14.91
CA PHE A 60 -0.29 11.95 -16.14
C PHE A 60 0.88 12.57 -16.89
N SER A 61 2.04 12.74 -16.25
CA SER A 61 3.23 13.29 -16.88
C SER A 61 3.95 12.26 -17.74
N GLU A 62 3.98 11.00 -17.28
CA GLU A 62 4.65 9.89 -17.96
C GLU A 62 3.65 8.92 -18.62
N ASP A 63 2.37 9.29 -18.62
CA ASP A 63 1.21 8.62 -19.24
C ASP A 63 1.06 7.11 -18.93
N HIS A 64 1.58 6.67 -17.79
CA HIS A 64 1.55 5.27 -17.36
C HIS A 64 1.16 5.09 -15.88
N THR A 65 0.84 3.84 -15.52
CA THR A 65 0.51 3.46 -14.14
C THR A 65 1.79 3.22 -13.36
N VAL A 66 2.09 4.11 -12.42
CA VAL A 66 3.31 4.06 -11.58
C VAL A 66 3.25 2.89 -10.61
N GLU A 67 2.08 2.65 -10.03
CA GLU A 67 1.88 1.55 -9.08
C GLU A 67 0.42 1.12 -9.07
N SER A 68 0.19 -0.19 -9.11
CA SER A 68 -1.10 -0.79 -8.82
C SER A 68 -0.89 -1.88 -7.78
N ARG A 69 -1.66 -1.85 -6.71
CA ARG A 69 -1.60 -2.85 -5.64
C ARG A 69 -3.01 -3.28 -5.25
N VAL A 70 -3.17 -4.58 -5.10
CA VAL A 70 -4.40 -5.19 -4.56
C VAL A 70 -4.01 -6.09 -3.39
N ARG A 71 -4.76 -6.00 -2.30
CA ARG A 71 -4.59 -6.80 -1.09
C ARG A 71 -5.87 -7.51 -0.76
N LEU A 72 -5.76 -8.77 -0.36
CA LEU A 72 -6.82 -9.52 0.29
C LEU A 72 -6.32 -9.94 1.67
N ILE A 73 -7.01 -9.47 2.71
CA ILE A 73 -6.58 -9.62 4.10
C ILE A 73 -7.62 -10.45 4.84
N TYR A 74 -7.19 -11.60 5.35
CA TYR A 74 -7.97 -12.43 6.26
C TYR A 74 -7.37 -12.34 7.67
N GLN A 75 -8.08 -11.68 8.58
CA GLN A 75 -7.65 -11.39 9.95
C GLN A 75 -8.67 -11.91 10.99
N PRO A 76 -8.60 -13.20 11.36
CA PRO A 76 -9.19 -13.69 12.60
C PRO A 76 -8.43 -13.20 13.85
N ALA A 77 -8.96 -13.49 15.05
CA ALA A 77 -8.55 -12.82 16.29
C ALA A 77 -7.03 -12.82 16.60
N CYS A 78 -6.32 -13.92 16.35
CA CYS A 78 -4.91 -14.09 16.78
C CYS A 78 -3.91 -14.24 15.62
N TRP A 79 -4.38 -14.13 14.37
CA TRP A 79 -3.52 -14.30 13.21
C TRP A 79 -4.10 -13.60 11.98
N MET A 80 -3.24 -13.33 11.01
CA MET A 80 -3.60 -12.67 9.77
C MET A 80 -2.86 -13.34 8.62
N VAL A 81 -3.56 -13.48 7.49
CA VAL A 81 -2.97 -13.80 6.20
C VAL A 81 -3.31 -12.67 5.22
N GLU A 82 -2.29 -12.15 4.56
CA GLU A 82 -2.45 -11.14 3.51
C GLU A 82 -1.87 -11.68 2.21
N LEU A 83 -2.70 -11.67 1.16
CA LEU A 83 -2.25 -11.85 -0.21
C LEU A 83 -2.17 -10.48 -0.88
N GLU A 84 -0.96 -10.04 -1.19
CA GLU A 84 -0.71 -8.79 -1.92
C GLU A 84 -0.24 -9.11 -3.34
N THR A 85 -0.85 -8.46 -4.33
CA THR A 85 -0.32 -8.38 -5.69
C THR A 85 0.00 -6.92 -5.98
N SER A 86 1.23 -6.62 -6.35
CA SER A 86 1.66 -5.28 -6.74
C SER A 86 2.33 -5.30 -8.11
N LYS A 87 2.11 -4.23 -8.87
CA LYS A 87 2.66 -4.04 -10.20
C LYS A 87 3.15 -2.60 -10.32
N THR A 88 4.40 -2.45 -10.71
CA THR A 88 4.99 -1.20 -11.20
C THR A 88 5.25 -1.36 -12.71
N PRO A 89 5.67 -0.31 -13.43
CA PRO A 89 6.04 -0.42 -14.84
C PRO A 89 7.10 -1.50 -15.11
N ASP A 90 8.06 -1.63 -14.19
CA ASP A 90 9.24 -2.49 -14.37
C ASP A 90 9.12 -3.88 -13.73
N ASP A 91 8.18 -4.07 -12.81
CA ASP A 91 8.14 -5.28 -11.98
C ASP A 91 6.70 -5.67 -11.58
N GLN A 92 6.49 -6.97 -11.38
CA GLN A 92 5.26 -7.53 -10.88
C GLN A 92 5.55 -8.53 -9.76
N ARG A 93 4.93 -8.30 -8.60
CA ARG A 93 5.17 -9.06 -7.38
C ARG A 93 3.89 -9.64 -6.83
N VAL A 94 4.00 -10.85 -6.29
CA VAL A 94 2.95 -11.51 -5.52
C VAL A 94 3.56 -11.92 -4.19
N MET A 95 2.94 -11.50 -3.09
CA MET A 95 3.40 -11.75 -1.75
C MET A 95 2.28 -12.39 -0.94
N LEU A 96 2.63 -13.44 -0.19
CA LEU A 96 1.78 -14.05 0.81
C LEU A 96 2.42 -13.85 2.18
N ILE A 97 1.75 -13.12 3.05
CA ILE A 97 2.26 -12.67 4.34
C ILE A 97 1.46 -13.36 5.44
N PHE A 98 2.14 -14.03 6.37
CA PHE A 98 1.56 -14.63 7.55
C PHE A 98 2.00 -13.83 8.78
N SER A 99 1.04 -13.33 9.55
CA SER A 99 1.28 -12.62 10.80
C SER A 99 0.57 -13.31 11.95
N LEU A 100 1.29 -13.58 13.03
CA LEU A 100 0.76 -14.25 14.22
C LEU A 100 0.89 -13.31 15.42
N ASP A 101 -0.21 -13.03 16.10
CA ASP A 101 -0.17 -12.32 17.39
C ASP A 101 0.06 -13.35 18.52
N GLY A 102 0.93 -13.02 19.46
CA GLY A 102 1.15 -13.82 20.67
C GLY A 102 2.18 -14.96 20.61
N VAL A 103 2.85 -15.22 19.48
CA VAL A 103 3.94 -16.24 19.42
C VAL A 103 5.04 -15.95 20.46
N GLY A 104 5.33 -14.67 20.72
CA GLY A 104 6.28 -14.27 21.76
C GLY A 104 5.86 -14.61 23.20
N ARG A 105 4.55 -14.75 23.48
CA ARG A 105 4.05 -15.16 24.81
C ARG A 105 4.22 -16.66 25.04
N PHE A 106 4.00 -17.48 24.02
CA PHE A 106 4.23 -18.93 24.09
C PHE A 106 5.71 -19.28 24.26
N ALA A 107 6.61 -18.56 23.57
CA ALA A 107 8.06 -18.76 23.71
C ALA A 107 8.59 -18.42 25.13
N ARG A 108 7.90 -17.54 25.88
CA ARG A 108 8.31 -17.15 27.25
C ARG A 108 7.91 -18.18 28.31
N LEU A 109 6.88 -18.99 28.06
CA LEU A 109 6.46 -20.09 28.95
C LEU A 109 7.43 -21.28 28.91
N GLY A 110 8.18 -21.46 27.81
CA GLY A 110 9.18 -22.51 27.69
C GLY A 110 10.52 -22.24 28.40
N LYS A 111 10.71 -21.04 28.98
CA LYS A 111 11.98 -20.62 29.61
C LYS A 111 11.92 -20.49 31.13
N SER A 112 10.84 -20.93 31.76
CA SER A 112 10.67 -20.96 33.21
C SER A 112 10.47 -22.39 33.66
N ASN A 113 11.57 -23.16 33.69
CA ASN A 113 11.83 -24.28 34.61
C ASN A 113 13.10 -24.99 34.15
N LEU A 114 14.25 -24.52 34.64
CA LEU A 114 15.45 -25.27 35.05
C LEU A 114 16.49 -24.28 35.59
#